data_AF-A0AA48KQH1-F1
#
_entry.id   AF-A0AA48KQH1-F1
#
_cell.length_a   1.000
_cell.length_b   1.000
_cell.length_c   1.000
_cell.angle_alpha   90.00
_cell.angle_beta   90.00
_cell.angle_gamma   90.00
#
_symmetry.space_group_name_H-M   'P 1'
#
loop_
_entity.id
_entity.type
_entity.pdbx_description
1 polymer ?
#
loop_
_entity_poly.entity_id
_entity_poly.type
_entity_poly.pdbx_seq_one_letter_code
_entity_poly.pdbx_strand_id
1 'polypeptide(L)' 'MNIKTLLLASLIAVQANANETEKAPKDLISEVIGYCKDMAADEQIGSALLSAWLLECVNAELEAEGYAPIQKLPKK' A
#
# COMPACT_ATOMS: atom_id res chain seq x y z
N MET A 1 -48.49 -25.57 17.43
CA MET A 1 -48.52 -24.11 17.28
C MET A 1 -47.51 -23.74 16.21
N ASN A 2 -48.01 -23.35 15.04
CA ASN A 2 -47.21 -23.06 13.84
C ASN A 2 -46.60 -21.66 13.93
N ILE A 3 -45.29 -21.57 14.08
CA ILE A 3 -44.57 -20.28 14.00
C ILE A 3 -43.87 -20.26 12.65
N LYS A 4 -44.47 -19.49 11.75
CA LYS A 4 -44.05 -19.24 10.39
C LYS A 4 -42.62 -18.72 10.35
N THR A 5 -41.86 -19.24 9.40
CA THR A 5 -40.55 -18.82 8.90
C THR A 5 -40.30 -17.32 9.05
N LEU A 6 -39.34 -16.94 9.90
CA LEU A 6 -38.79 -15.59 9.95
C LEU A 6 -37.46 -15.59 9.17
N LEU A 7 -37.54 -15.28 7.88
CA LEU A 7 -36.36 -15.00 7.04
C LEU A 7 -35.82 -13.62 7.43
N LEU A 8 -34.83 -13.59 8.32
CA LEU A 8 -33.97 -12.42 8.51
C LEU A 8 -32.87 -12.46 7.44
N ALA A 9 -33.18 -11.91 6.26
CA ALA A 9 -32.16 -11.61 5.26
C ALA A 9 -31.39 -10.36 5.71
N SER A 10 -30.35 -10.54 6.51
CA SER A 10 -29.37 -9.50 6.81
C SER A 10 -28.51 -9.27 5.56
N LEU A 11 -28.96 -8.37 4.68
CA LEU A 11 -28.12 -7.77 3.65
C LEU A 11 -27.10 -6.88 4.35
N ILE A 12 -25.97 -7.47 4.75
CA ILE A 12 -24.78 -6.69 5.10
C ILE A 12 -24.27 -6.13 3.78
N ALA A 13 -24.69 -4.91 3.45
CA ALA A 13 -24.07 -4.13 2.41
C ALA A 13 -22.65 -3.83 2.90
N VAL A 14 -21.67 -4.61 2.43
CA VAL A 14 -20.26 -4.27 2.56
C VAL A 14 -20.09 -3.00 1.75
N GLN A 15 -20.09 -1.85 2.43
CA GLN A 15 -19.69 -0.61 1.80
C GLN A 15 -18.21 -0.77 1.48
N ALA A 16 -17.91 -1.08 0.22
CA ALA A 16 -16.59 -0.92 -0.34
C ALA A 16 -16.30 0.59 -0.27
N ASN A 17 -15.75 1.04 0.86
CA ASN A 17 -15.15 2.34 0.95
C ASN A 17 -14.03 2.32 -0.10
N ALA A 18 -14.21 3.05 -1.20
CA ALA A 18 -13.10 3.47 -2.02
C ALA A 18 -12.21 4.29 -1.08
N ASN A 19 -11.23 3.61 -0.47
CA ASN A 19 -10.27 4.25 0.41
C ASN A 19 -9.48 5.19 -0.52
N GLU A 20 -9.89 6.45 -0.60
CA GLU A 20 -9.11 7.49 -1.25
C GLU A 20 -7.85 7.67 -0.39
N THR A 21 -6.87 6.80 -0.60
CA THR A 21 -5.61 6.84 0.14
C THR A 21 -4.93 8.16 -0.16
N GLU A 22 -4.53 8.86 0.90
CA GLU A 22 -3.90 10.16 0.78
C GLU A 22 -2.52 10.02 0.11
N LYS A 23 -2.09 11.04 -0.62
CA LYS A 23 -0.72 11.08 -1.14
C LYS A 23 0.23 11.38 0.01
N ALA A 24 1.26 10.55 0.16
CA ALA A 24 2.31 10.79 1.14
C ALA A 24 3.02 12.14 0.93
N PRO A 25 3.44 12.80 2.02
CA PRO A 25 4.34 13.95 1.97
C PRO A 25 5.64 13.59 1.24
N LYS A 26 6.21 14.56 0.52
CA LYS A 26 7.47 14.34 -0.23
C LYS A 26 8.64 13.97 0.66
N ASP A 27 8.67 14.49 1.88
CA ASP A 27 9.73 14.23 2.85
C ASP A 27 9.66 12.78 3.33
N LEU A 28 8.45 12.28 3.62
CA LEU A 28 8.21 10.88 3.95
C LEU A 28 8.62 9.95 2.80
N ILE A 29 8.20 10.25 1.56
CA ILE A 29 8.62 9.44 0.39
C ILE A 29 10.15 9.40 0.28
N SER A 30 10.82 10.52 0.59
CA SER A 30 12.28 10.59 0.52
C SER A 30 12.97 9.77 1.62
N GLU A 31 12.39 9.77 2.82
CA GLU A 31 12.81 8.94 3.95
C GLU A 31 12.66 7.44 3.62
N VAL A 32 11.48 7.03 3.15
CA VAL A 32 11.18 5.65 2.75
C VAL A 32 12.10 5.18 1.62
N ILE A 33 12.40 6.04 0.64
CA ILE A 33 13.39 5.73 -0.41
C ILE A 33 14.79 5.52 0.17
N GLY A 34 15.16 6.25 1.22
CA GLY A 34 16.42 6.04 1.94
C GLY A 34 16.46 4.66 2.58
N TYR A 35 15.45 4.35 3.38
CA TYR A 35 15.28 3.04 4.01
C TYR A 35 15.34 1.88 2.99
N CYS A 36 14.57 1.97 1.91
CA CYS A 36 14.55 0.95 0.85
C CYS A 36 15.91 0.82 0.14
N LYS A 37 16.71 1.88 0.03
CA LYS A 37 18.07 1.76 -0.54
C LYS A 37 19.01 0.98 0.37
N ASP A 38 18.88 1.17 1.68
CA ASP A 38 19.69 0.45 2.65
C ASP A 38 19.33 -1.04 2.63
N MET A 39 18.03 -1.36 2.60
CA MET A 39 17.54 -2.74 2.43
C MET A 39 18.00 -3.38 1.11
N ALA A 40 17.93 -2.66 -0.02
CA ALA A 40 18.41 -3.17 -1.29
C ALA A 40 19.92 -3.45 -1.28
N ALA A 41 20.70 -2.68 -0.52
CA ALA A 41 22.13 -2.90 -0.36
C ALA A 41 22.40 -4.15 0.49
N ASP A 42 21.67 -4.32 1.59
CA ASP A 42 21.76 -5.49 2.47
C ASP A 42 21.39 -6.79 1.73
N GLU A 43 20.34 -6.74 0.89
CA GLU A 43 19.89 -7.85 0.04
C GLU A 43 20.74 -8.04 -1.23
N GLN A 44 21.74 -7.19 -1.46
CA GLN A 44 22.62 -7.21 -2.64
C GLN A 44 21.83 -7.17 -3.97
N ILE A 45 20.77 -6.37 -4.02
CA ILE A 45 19.95 -6.21 -5.22
C ILE A 45 20.79 -5.59 -6.34
N GLY A 46 20.89 -6.33 -7.44
CA GLY A 46 21.66 -5.89 -8.61
C GLY A 46 21.09 -4.62 -9.24
N SER A 47 21.97 -3.80 -9.83
CA SER A 47 21.61 -2.52 -10.45
C SER A 47 20.55 -2.62 -11.55
N ALA A 48 20.48 -3.75 -12.26
CA ALA A 48 19.47 -4.00 -13.28
C ALA A 48 18.04 -4.09 -12.71
N LEU A 49 17.89 -4.50 -11.45
CA LEU A 49 16.59 -4.67 -10.77
C LEU A 49 16.32 -3.57 -9.74
N LEU A 50 17.34 -2.82 -9.32
CA LEU A 50 17.28 -1.86 -8.22
C LEU A 50 16.10 -0.88 -8.34
N SER A 51 15.84 -0.30 -9.51
CA SER A 51 14.74 0.67 -9.67
C SER A 51 13.36 0.04 -9.48
N ALA A 52 13.16 -1.19 -9.96
CA ALA A 52 11.88 -1.89 -9.82
C ALA A 52 11.68 -2.34 -8.37
N TRP A 53 12.72 -2.91 -7.77
CA TRP A 53 12.73 -3.31 -6.36
C TRP A 53 12.46 -2.12 -5.43
N LEU A 54 13.11 -0.97 -5.66
CA LEU A 54 12.89 0.23 -4.86
C LEU A 54 11.46 0.75 -4.97
N LEU A 55 10.84 0.69 -6.14
CA LEU A 55 9.45 1.11 -6.31
C LEU A 55 8.49 0.19 -5.54
N GLU A 56 8.75 -1.11 -5.56
CA GLU A 56 7.98 -2.12 -4.82
C GLU A 56 8.12 -1.91 -3.31
N CYS A 57 9.35 -1.80 -2.80
CA CYS A 57 9.61 -1.53 -1.39
C CYS A 57 8.93 -0.23 -0.93
N VAL A 58 9.10 0.87 -1.68
CA VAL A 58 8.48 2.15 -1.31
C VAL A 58 6.96 2.05 -1.28
N ASN A 59 6.34 1.38 -2.25
CA ASN A 59 4.89 1.21 -2.25
C ASN A 59 4.40 0.34 -1.10
N ALA A 60 5.14 -0.71 -0.73
CA ALA A 60 4.80 -1.55 0.42
C ALA A 60 4.82 -0.74 1.74
N GLU A 61 5.84 0.09 1.96
CA GLU A 61 5.94 0.95 3.15
C GLU A 61 4.83 2.02 3.16
N LEU A 62 4.57 2.67 2.01
CA LEU A 62 3.50 3.66 1.90
C LEU A 62 2.13 3.06 2.19
N GLU A 63 1.84 1.87 1.65
CA GLU A 63 0.58 1.16 1.91
C GLU A 63 0.44 0.76 3.38
N ALA A 64 1.54 0.32 4.02
CA ALA A 64 1.56 -0.01 5.45
C ALA A 64 1.28 1.22 6.34
N GLU A 65 1.70 2.41 5.89
CA GLU A 65 1.42 3.69 6.54
C GLU A 65 0.06 4.30 6.14
N GLY A 66 -0.70 3.68 5.24
CA GLY A 66 -2.03 4.12 4.81
C GLY A 66 -2.04 5.15 3.67
N TYR A 67 -0.90 5.34 3.00
CA TYR A 67 -0.76 6.24 1.86
C TYR A 67 -0.99 5.52 0.53
N ALA A 68 -1.27 6.32 -0.51
CA ALA A 68 -1.41 5.83 -1.86
C ALA A 68 -0.05 5.42 -2.46
N PRO A 69 0.01 4.33 -3.24
CA PRO A 69 1.22 3.96 -3.95
C PRO A 69 1.61 5.00 -5.00
N ILE A 70 2.90 5.09 -5.28
CA ILE A 70 3.46 5.93 -6.33
C ILE A 70 3.70 5.13 -7.61
N GLN A 71 3.59 5.80 -8.75
CA GLN A 71 3.83 5.17 -10.07
C GLN A 71 5.30 5.15 -10.48
N LYS A 72 6.11 6.02 -9.88
CA LYS A 72 7.54 6.17 -10.18
C LYS A 72 8.26 6.80 -9.00
N LEU A 73 9.52 6.40 -8.81
CA LEU A 73 10.39 7.05 -7.85
C LEU A 73 10.58 8.54 -8.25
N PRO A 74 10.48 9.49 -7.29
CA PRO A 74 10.77 10.88 -7.55
C PRO A 74 12.23 11.04 -7.99
N LYS A 75 12.45 11.96 -8.94
CA LYS A 75 13.79 12.38 -9.31
C LYS A 75 14.35 13.22 -8.17
N LYS A 76 15.63 13.03 -7.87
CA LYS A 76 16.39 13.97 -7.03
C LYS A 76 16.34 15.37 -7.64
#